data_AF-A0A349JJL0-F1
#
_entry.id   AF-A0A349JJL0-F1
#
_cell.length_a   1.000
_cell.length_b   1.000
_cell.length_c   1.000
_cell.angle_alpha   90.00
_cell.angle_beta   90.00
_cell.angle_gamma   90.00
#
_symmetry.space_group_name_H-M   'P 1'
#
loop_
_entity.id
_entity.type
_entity.pdbx_description
1 polymer ?
#
loop_
_entity_poly.entity_id
_entity_poly.type
_entity_poly.pdbx_seq_one_letter_code
_entity_poly.pdbx_strand_id
1 'polypeptide(L)'
;MWEIVETHPTIAAIRNGEAVTDLQLVALEGTLRQELREGNVQLSESNIRKAFNLKVNSLLSFLRELFEIEGLPDYQDVVRRNFEDFIAQRQFNSNQILFLRTVQNVFLKKRRLEVADLYEEPLDRFGEDAVERWFSEEQVDELIEFTERFVA
;
A
#
# COMPACT_ATOMS: atom_id res chain seq x y z
N MET A 1 0.88 18.59 19.75
CA MET A 1 0.57 19.00 18.37
C MET A 1 1.58 18.30 17.49
N TRP A 2 1.18 17.70 16.37
CA TRP A 2 1.87 16.63 15.65
C TRP A 2 3.32 16.95 15.22
N GLU A 3 4.30 16.79 16.10
CA GLU A 3 5.71 17.13 15.86
C GLU A 3 6.30 16.40 14.63
N ILE A 4 5.84 15.17 14.37
CA ILE A 4 6.27 14.41 13.18
C ILE A 4 5.74 14.99 11.87
N VAL A 5 4.54 15.57 11.90
CA VAL A 5 3.92 16.19 10.73
C VAL A 5 4.68 17.46 10.33
N GLU A 6 5.38 18.09 11.27
CA GLU A 6 6.15 19.30 11.04
C GLU A 6 7.61 19.03 10.62
N THR A 7 8.17 17.87 10.97
CA THR A 7 9.61 17.59 10.82
C THR A 7 9.95 16.47 9.83
N HIS A 8 8.98 15.66 9.40
CA HIS A 8 9.26 14.53 8.52
C HIS A 8 9.76 15.01 7.13
N PRO A 9 10.89 14.48 6.63
CA PRO A 9 11.49 14.96 5.37
C PRO A 9 10.56 14.81 4.16
N THR A 10 9.81 13.72 4.06
CA THR A 10 8.80 13.55 3.00
C THR A 10 7.72 14.64 3.06
N ILE A 11 7.28 15.05 4.26
CA ILE A 11 6.26 16.11 4.37
C ILE A 11 6.86 17.46 3.98
N ALA A 12 8.09 17.75 4.40
CA ALA A 12 8.79 18.96 3.98
C ALA A 12 8.94 19.04 2.46
N ALA A 13 9.37 17.94 1.82
CA ALA A 13 9.47 17.84 0.36
C ALA A 13 8.13 18.11 -0.33
N ILE A 14 7.04 17.46 0.11
CA ILE A 14 5.70 17.67 -0.46
C ILE A 14 5.27 19.15 -0.30
N ARG A 15 5.47 19.76 0.87
CA ARG A 15 5.12 21.17 1.12
C ARG A 15 5.92 22.16 0.27
N ASN A 16 7.15 21.81 -0.10
CA ASN A 16 8.01 22.60 -0.97
C ASN A 16 7.72 22.37 -2.47
N GLY A 17 6.79 21.47 -2.81
CA GLY A 17 6.51 21.09 -4.20
C GLY A 17 7.61 20.23 -4.83
N GLU A 18 8.44 19.57 -4.02
CA GLU A 18 9.49 18.67 -4.48
C GLU A 18 8.91 17.30 -4.83
N ALA A 19 9.53 16.62 -5.79
CA ALA A 19 9.13 15.27 -6.17
C ALA A 19 9.43 14.28 -5.03
N VAL A 20 8.45 13.45 -4.70
CA VAL A 20 8.60 12.33 -3.74
C VAL A 20 8.31 11.01 -4.44
N THR A 21 9.06 9.99 -4.06
CA THR A 21 8.89 8.63 -4.57
C THR A 21 7.75 7.92 -3.84
N ASP A 22 7.15 6.95 -4.51
CA ASP A 22 6.11 6.09 -3.91
C ASP A 22 6.61 5.37 -2.65
N LEU A 23 7.88 4.93 -2.61
CA LEU A 23 8.46 4.32 -1.42
C LEU A 23 8.62 5.31 -0.26
N GLN A 24 8.92 6.59 -0.54
CA GLN A 24 8.91 7.63 0.50
C GLN A 24 7.50 7.88 1.05
N LEU A 25 6.46 7.75 0.23
CA LEU A 25 5.06 7.88 0.65
C LEU A 25 4.61 6.70 1.51
N VAL A 26 5.01 5.48 1.15
CA VAL A 26 4.78 4.27 1.98
C VAL A 26 5.47 4.43 3.33
N ALA A 27 6.75 4.80 3.34
CA ALA A 27 7.51 4.98 4.58
C ALA A 27 6.89 6.06 5.48
N LEU A 28 6.38 7.14 4.87
CA LEU A 28 5.61 8.16 5.58
C LEU A 28 4.33 7.58 6.17
N GLU A 29 3.55 6.80 5.42
CA GLU A 29 2.32 6.17 5.94
C GLU A 29 2.61 5.23 7.13
N GLY A 30 3.68 4.43 7.07
CA GLY A 30 4.11 3.57 8.17
C GLY A 30 4.58 4.34 9.41
N THR A 31 5.38 5.40 9.18
CA THR A 31 5.86 6.29 10.24
C THR A 31 4.70 6.98 10.97
N LEU A 32 3.75 7.52 10.22
CA LEU A 32 2.53 8.08 10.80
C LEU A 32 1.77 7.02 11.58
N ARG A 33 1.59 5.81 11.05
CA ARG A 33 0.88 4.73 11.76
C ARG A 33 1.55 4.39 13.10
N GLN A 34 2.88 4.35 13.15
CA GLN A 34 3.62 4.05 14.36
C GLN A 34 3.43 5.12 15.44
N GLU A 35 3.70 6.38 15.13
CA GLU A 35 3.55 7.49 16.07
C GLU A 35 2.10 7.61 16.59
N LEU A 36 1.13 7.36 15.72
CA LEU A 36 -0.29 7.38 16.07
C LEU A 36 -0.70 6.23 17.00
N ARG A 37 0.08 5.14 17.07
CA ARG A 37 -0.15 4.07 18.05
C ARG A 37 0.47 4.40 19.40
N GLU A 38 1.61 5.09 19.41
CA GLU A 38 2.38 5.41 20.61
C GLU A 38 1.81 6.63 21.35
N GLY A 39 1.24 7.60 20.64
CA GLY A 39 0.43 8.65 21.24
C GLY A 39 -0.89 8.08 21.78
N ASN A 40 -1.36 8.54 22.93
CA ASN A 40 -2.64 8.15 23.56
C ASN A 40 -3.91 8.38 22.69
N VAL A 41 -3.76 8.77 21.43
CA VAL A 41 -4.81 8.90 20.43
C VAL A 41 -4.73 7.69 19.52
N GLN A 42 -5.52 6.65 19.77
CA GLN A 42 -5.68 5.55 18.80
C GLN A 42 -6.33 6.10 17.52
N LEU A 43 -5.57 6.65 16.58
CA LEU A 43 -6.08 7.01 15.25
C LEU A 43 -6.07 5.77 14.38
N SER A 44 -7.10 4.93 14.51
CA SER A 44 -7.51 4.08 13.39
C SER A 44 -8.06 4.98 12.28
N GLU A 45 -8.04 4.52 11.02
CA GLU A 45 -8.74 5.20 9.91
C GLU A 45 -10.20 5.50 10.29
N SER A 46 -10.84 4.61 11.07
CA SER A 46 -12.18 4.82 11.61
C SER A 46 -12.27 5.93 12.66
N ASN A 47 -11.21 6.18 13.44
CA ASN A 47 -11.17 7.25 14.42
C ASN A 47 -10.81 8.60 13.80
N ILE A 48 -9.98 8.65 12.75
CA ILE A 48 -9.76 9.85 11.93
C ILE A 48 -11.07 10.29 11.28
N ARG A 49 -11.79 9.36 10.66
CA ARG A 49 -13.12 9.63 10.06
C ARG A 49 -14.09 10.23 11.06
N LYS A 50 -14.12 9.71 12.30
CA LYS A 50 -15.00 10.19 13.37
C LYS A 50 -14.57 11.54 13.95
N ALA A 51 -13.27 11.75 14.17
CA ALA A 51 -12.74 12.94 14.82
C ALA A 51 -12.77 14.17 13.89
N PHE A 52 -12.53 13.97 12.59
CA PHE A 52 -12.43 15.06 11.62
C PHE A 52 -13.60 15.13 10.64
N ASN A 53 -14.56 14.19 10.72
CA ASN A 53 -15.69 14.06 9.79
C ASN A 53 -15.26 13.97 8.30
N LEU A 54 -14.05 13.46 8.04
CA LEU A 54 -13.47 13.30 6.70
C LEU A 54 -13.60 11.85 6.23
N LYS A 55 -14.00 11.62 4.98
CA LYS A 55 -14.03 10.28 4.37
C LYS A 55 -12.66 9.92 3.78
N VAL A 56 -11.68 9.65 4.64
CA VAL A 56 -10.33 9.26 4.23
C VAL A 56 -10.15 7.73 4.24
N ASN A 57 -9.44 7.19 3.26
CA ASN A 57 -9.16 5.76 3.05
C ASN A 57 -7.71 5.35 3.36
N SER A 58 -6.83 6.30 3.69
CA SER A 58 -5.47 6.06 4.14
C SER A 58 -4.95 7.28 4.93
N LEU A 59 -3.75 7.19 5.52
CA LEU A 59 -3.12 8.33 6.20
C LEU A 59 -2.63 9.38 5.21
N LEU A 60 -2.16 8.96 4.03
CA LEU A 60 -1.82 9.88 2.93
C LEU A 60 -3.03 10.69 2.46
N SER A 61 -4.22 10.07 2.30
CA SER A 61 -5.41 10.85 1.95
C SER A 61 -5.84 11.79 3.05
N PHE A 62 -5.62 11.45 4.33
CA PHE A 62 -5.80 12.41 5.42
C PHE A 62 -4.83 13.59 5.34
N LEU A 63 -3.54 13.35 5.09
CA LEU A 63 -2.57 14.44 4.92
C LEU A 63 -2.90 15.35 3.75
N ARG A 64 -3.36 14.77 2.63
CA ARG A 64 -3.83 15.53 1.47
C ARG A 64 -4.90 16.55 1.87
N GLU A 65 -5.93 16.11 2.58
CA GLU A 65 -7.02 16.98 3.03
C GLU A 65 -6.55 17.99 4.07
N LEU A 66 -5.71 17.56 5.03
CA LEU A 66 -5.22 18.41 6.11
C LEU A 66 -4.36 19.57 5.61
N PHE A 67 -3.57 19.35 4.57
CA PHE A 67 -2.61 20.31 4.03
C PHE A 67 -3.01 20.91 2.69
N GLU A 68 -4.19 20.58 2.17
CA GLU A 68 -4.70 21.07 0.88
C GLU A 68 -3.71 20.81 -0.29
N ILE A 69 -3.06 19.65 -0.28
CA ILE A 69 -2.01 19.32 -1.26
C ILE A 69 -2.63 18.63 -2.47
N GLU A 70 -2.85 19.39 -3.54
CA GLU A 70 -3.34 18.82 -4.80
C GLU A 70 -2.36 17.76 -5.36
N GLY A 71 -2.91 16.63 -5.83
CA GLY A 71 -2.14 15.59 -6.51
C GLY A 71 -1.40 14.59 -5.61
N LEU A 72 -1.44 14.73 -4.28
CA LEU A 72 -0.90 13.70 -3.38
C LEU A 72 -1.72 12.40 -3.55
N PRO A 73 -1.12 11.27 -3.98
CA PRO A 73 -1.84 10.01 -4.14
C PRO A 73 -2.22 9.43 -2.77
N ASP A 74 -3.29 8.64 -2.73
CA ASP A 74 -3.54 7.80 -1.54
C ASP A 74 -2.70 6.51 -1.59
N TYR A 75 -2.70 5.75 -0.49
CA TYR A 75 -1.94 4.49 -0.46
C TYR A 75 -2.41 3.46 -1.49
N GLN A 76 -3.72 3.43 -1.79
CA GLN A 76 -4.25 2.50 -2.78
C GLN A 76 -3.76 2.86 -4.18
N ASP A 77 -3.68 4.14 -4.51
CA ASP A 77 -3.12 4.65 -5.76
C ASP A 77 -1.65 4.26 -5.91
N VAL A 78 -0.85 4.43 -4.85
CA VAL A 78 0.56 4.04 -4.81
C VAL A 78 0.73 2.54 -5.09
N VAL A 79 0.01 1.69 -4.35
CA VAL A 79 0.10 0.23 -4.53
C VAL A 79 -0.37 -0.19 -5.92
N ARG A 80 -1.49 0.34 -6.41
CA ARG A 80 -2.02 0.00 -7.74
C ARG A 80 -1.03 0.30 -8.85
N ARG A 81 -0.43 1.49 -8.83
CA ARG A 81 0.57 1.90 -9.82
C ARG A 81 1.79 0.98 -9.80
N ASN A 82 2.29 0.63 -8.61
CA ASN A 82 3.46 -0.24 -8.50
C ASN A 82 3.16 -1.68 -8.93
N PHE A 83 1.95 -2.20 -8.68
CA PHE A 83 1.52 -3.49 -9.22
C PHE A 83 1.39 -3.45 -10.75
N GLU A 84 0.93 -2.34 -11.32
CA GLU A 84 0.89 -2.12 -12.76
C GLU A 84 2.27 -2.18 -13.39
N ASP A 85 3.23 -1.47 -12.80
CA ASP A 85 4.62 -1.49 -13.24
C ASP A 85 5.24 -2.89 -13.11
N PHE A 86 5.01 -3.58 -11.99
CA PHE A 86 5.47 -4.95 -11.77
C PHE A 86 4.94 -5.91 -12.85
N ILE A 87 3.64 -5.83 -13.15
CA ILE A 87 2.99 -6.65 -14.19
C ILE A 87 3.54 -6.31 -15.59
N ALA A 88 3.77 -5.03 -15.88
CA ALA A 88 4.21 -4.57 -17.19
C ALA A 88 5.67 -4.92 -17.52
N GLN A 89 6.51 -5.11 -16.50
CA GLN A 89 7.94 -5.44 -16.65
C GLN A 89 8.21 -6.91 -17.03
N ARG A 90 7.18 -7.77 -17.06
CA ARG A 90 7.28 -9.21 -17.31
C ARG A 90 6.27 -9.63 -18.37
N GLN A 91 6.51 -10.76 -19.04
CA GLN A 91 5.58 -11.34 -20.03
C GLN A 91 4.62 -12.31 -19.34
N PHE A 92 3.70 -11.77 -18.54
CA PHE A 92 2.64 -12.57 -17.91
C PHE A 92 1.51 -12.89 -18.89
N ASN A 93 0.99 -14.12 -18.86
CA ASN A 93 -0.21 -14.51 -19.58
C ASN A 93 -1.48 -13.98 -18.88
N SER A 94 -2.63 -14.08 -19.54
CA SER A 94 -3.89 -13.53 -19.02
C SER A 94 -4.31 -14.10 -17.66
N ASN A 95 -4.01 -15.37 -17.37
CA ASN A 95 -4.32 -15.99 -16.08
C ASN A 95 -3.41 -15.46 -14.98
N GLN A 96 -2.10 -15.36 -15.23
CA GLN A 96 -1.14 -14.76 -14.31
C GLN A 96 -1.51 -13.31 -13.99
N ILE A 97 -1.87 -12.51 -14.99
CA ILE A 97 -2.31 -11.12 -14.78
C ILE A 97 -3.55 -11.07 -13.90
N LEU A 98 -4.55 -11.89 -14.16
CA LEU A 98 -5.78 -11.93 -13.35
C LEU A 98 -5.51 -12.38 -11.90
N PHE A 99 -4.60 -13.34 -11.73
CA PHE A 99 -4.12 -13.77 -10.41
C PHE A 99 -3.43 -12.61 -9.68
N LEU A 100 -2.45 -11.94 -10.29
CA LEU A 100 -1.73 -10.80 -9.71
C LEU A 100 -2.65 -9.62 -9.37
N ARG A 101 -3.68 -9.35 -10.18
CA ARG A 101 -4.70 -8.34 -9.84
C ARG A 101 -5.56 -8.75 -8.64
N THR A 102 -5.76 -10.06 -8.44
CA THR A 102 -6.42 -10.57 -7.25
C THR A 102 -5.50 -10.46 -6.03
N VAL A 103 -4.21 -10.76 -6.17
CA VAL A 103 -3.19 -10.55 -5.14
C VAL A 103 -3.14 -9.09 -4.71
N GLN A 104 -3.14 -8.14 -5.65
CA GLN A 104 -3.19 -6.70 -5.36
C GLN A 104 -4.38 -6.35 -4.45
N ASN A 105 -5.55 -6.92 -4.70
CA ASN A 105 -6.75 -6.69 -3.87
C ASN A 105 -6.61 -7.31 -2.48
N VAL A 106 -6.05 -8.52 -2.38
CA VAL A 106 -5.75 -9.20 -1.11
C VAL A 106 -4.76 -8.36 -0.30
N PHE A 107 -3.67 -7.91 -0.91
CA PHE A 107 -2.65 -7.08 -0.29
C PHE A 107 -3.22 -5.75 0.22
N LEU A 108 -4.02 -5.05 -0.60
CA LEU A 108 -4.67 -3.79 -0.18
C LEU A 108 -5.58 -3.98 1.05
N LYS A 109 -6.17 -5.17 1.21
CA LYS A 109 -7.05 -5.50 2.33
C LYS A 109 -6.29 -5.96 3.58
N LYS A 110 -5.25 -6.79 3.41
CA LYS A 110 -4.46 -7.38 4.52
C LYS A 110 -3.29 -6.49 4.97
N ARG A 111 -2.80 -5.59 4.11
CA ARG A 111 -1.57 -4.78 4.27
C ARG A 111 -0.30 -5.61 4.46
N ARG A 112 -0.34 -6.89 4.05
CA ARG A 112 0.76 -7.85 4.01
C ARG A 112 0.42 -8.93 2.98
N LEU A 113 1.43 -9.67 2.55
CA LEU A 113 1.27 -10.87 1.74
C LEU A 113 2.31 -11.90 2.17
N GLU A 114 1.86 -13.09 2.54
CA GLU A 114 2.71 -14.26 2.77
C GLU A 114 2.46 -15.31 1.69
N VAL A 115 3.40 -16.23 1.46
CA VAL A 115 3.25 -17.31 0.48
C VAL A 115 1.96 -18.10 0.73
N ALA A 116 1.61 -18.35 2.00
CA ALA A 116 0.37 -19.05 2.36
C ALA A 116 -0.89 -18.31 1.87
N ASP A 117 -0.87 -16.97 1.84
CA ASP A 117 -2.02 -16.19 1.37
C ASP A 117 -2.33 -16.44 -0.11
N LEU A 118 -1.38 -16.93 -0.90
CA LEU A 118 -1.55 -17.24 -2.33
C LEU A 118 -2.48 -18.43 -2.59
N TYR A 119 -2.76 -19.24 -1.56
CA TYR A 119 -3.59 -20.44 -1.62
C TYR A 119 -4.94 -20.27 -0.89
N GLU A 120 -5.20 -19.10 -0.33
CA GLU A 120 -6.39 -18.80 0.47
C GLU A 120 -7.44 -18.04 -0.34
N GLU A 121 -8.68 -17.95 0.16
CA GLU A 121 -9.72 -17.13 -0.47
C GLU A 121 -9.27 -15.66 -0.59
N PRO A 122 -9.43 -15.00 -1.76
CA PRO A 122 -10.12 -15.45 -2.99
C PRO A 122 -9.18 -15.92 -4.11
N LEU A 123 -7.95 -16.33 -3.78
CA LEU A 123 -6.95 -16.83 -4.75
C LEU A 123 -7.12 -18.32 -5.03
N ASP A 124 -7.62 -19.08 -4.05
CA ASP A 124 -8.04 -20.49 -4.20
C ASP A 124 -8.98 -20.76 -5.40
N ARG A 125 -9.80 -19.77 -5.81
CA ARG A 125 -10.70 -19.86 -6.97
C ARG A 125 -10.00 -20.14 -8.31
N PHE A 126 -8.68 -19.92 -8.38
CA PHE A 126 -7.87 -20.21 -9.56
C PHE A 126 -7.43 -21.69 -9.63
N GLY A 127 -7.69 -22.47 -8.58
CA GLY A 127 -7.26 -23.85 -8.38
C GLY A 127 -6.18 -23.96 -7.31
N GLU A 128 -6.19 -25.05 -6.55
CA GLU A 128 -5.22 -25.30 -5.46
C GLU A 128 -3.77 -25.34 -5.93
N ASP A 129 -3.54 -25.69 -7.20
CA ASP A 129 -2.23 -25.76 -7.86
C ASP A 129 -1.95 -24.56 -8.80
N ALA A 130 -2.73 -23.46 -8.70
CA ALA A 130 -2.61 -22.34 -9.62
C ALA A 130 -1.24 -21.66 -9.55
N VAL A 131 -0.65 -21.58 -8.35
CA VAL A 131 0.66 -20.97 -8.13
C VAL A 131 1.72 -21.77 -8.86
N GLU A 132 1.78 -23.08 -8.64
CA GLU A 132 2.75 -24.00 -9.24
C GLU A 132 2.56 -24.15 -10.75
N ARG A 133 1.30 -24.07 -11.22
CA ARG A 133 0.98 -24.16 -12.64
C ARG A 133 1.43 -22.92 -13.42
N TRP A 134 1.37 -21.75 -12.81
CA TRP A 134 1.54 -20.48 -13.51
C TRP A 134 2.78 -19.69 -13.14
N PHE A 135 3.41 -19.94 -12.00
CA PHE A 135 4.56 -19.17 -11.53
C PHE A 135 5.72 -20.10 -11.20
N SER A 136 6.95 -19.66 -11.49
CA SER A 136 8.14 -20.29 -10.92
C SER A 136 8.31 -19.88 -9.46
N GLU A 137 9.11 -20.64 -8.69
CA GLU A 137 9.50 -20.27 -7.33
C GLU A 137 10.11 -18.86 -7.29
N GLU A 138 11.02 -18.56 -8.22
CA GLU A 138 11.63 -17.22 -8.37
C GLU A 138 10.57 -16.11 -8.57
N GLN A 139 9.52 -16.35 -9.36
CA GLN A 139 8.46 -15.36 -9.55
C GLN A 139 7.59 -15.17 -8.31
N VAL A 140 7.41 -16.23 -7.52
CA VAL A 140 6.71 -16.14 -6.23
C VAL A 140 7.54 -15.33 -5.25
N ASP A 141 8.83 -15.63 -5.13
CA ASP A 141 9.75 -14.89 -4.26
C ASP A 141 9.84 -13.41 -4.66
N GLU A 142 10.00 -13.11 -5.95
CA GLU A 142 9.99 -11.73 -6.49
C GLU A 142 8.69 -10.99 -6.12
N LEU A 143 7.54 -11.67 -6.17
CA LEU A 143 6.25 -11.08 -5.80
C LEU A 143 6.18 -10.77 -4.31
N ILE A 144 6.63 -11.69 -3.45
CA ILE A 144 6.65 -11.48 -2.00
C ILE A 144 7.58 -10.30 -1.67
N GLU A 145 8.84 -10.34 -2.12
CA GLU A 145 9.82 -9.26 -1.93
C GLU A 145 9.30 -7.90 -2.44
N PHE A 146 8.64 -7.90 -3.60
CA PHE A 146 8.01 -6.70 -4.15
C PHE A 146 6.96 -6.13 -3.18
N THR A 147 6.07 -6.96 -2.65
CA THR A 147 5.01 -6.51 -1.73
C THR A 147 5.51 -6.08 -0.36
N GLU A 148 6.61 -6.65 0.13
CA GLU A 148 7.23 -6.28 1.41
C GLU A 148 7.64 -4.81 1.46
N ARG A 149 8.03 -4.23 0.32
CA ARG A 149 8.38 -2.80 0.22
C ARG A 149 7.22 -1.86 0.51
N PHE A 150 5.97 -2.36 0.50
CA PHE A 150 4.75 -1.58 0.68
C PHE A 150 4.07 -1.83 2.03
N VAL A 151 4.64 -2.68 2.89
CA VAL A 151 4.10 -2.92 4.23
C VAL A 151 4.25 -1.65 5.08
N ALA A 152 3.12 -1.15 5.59
CA ALA A 152 3.01 0.13 6.30
C ALA A 152 1.97 0.09 7.43
#